data_AF-A0A930SE17-F1
#
_entry.id   AF-A0A930SE17-F1
#
_cell.length_a   1.000
_cell.length_b   1.000
_cell.length_c   1.000
_cell.angle_alpha   90.00
_cell.angle_beta   90.00
_cell.angle_gamma   90.00
#
_symmetry.space_group_name_H-M   'P 1'
#
loop_
_entity.id
_entity.type
_entity.pdbx_description
1 polymer ?
#
loop_
_entity_poly.entity_id
_entity_poly.type
_entity_poly.pdbx_seq_one_letter_code
_entity_poly.pdbx_strand_id
1 'polypeptide(L)'
;MRTLLLMRGAPASGKSQWIRDNNLEAYTLEADHFRMLLRSPSLGENGWYISQEDNGPAWELLLDCLEKRMSNGDFVVLDATHTTSKAVNAYKELLNKYKYTVYYYEPDTSLEECLARNATRTDYKRVPEQVIHRMHKMIKTTTLPKFCRKINSIDEINNYFTVNLTNRYERVRIIGDIHGCYTALQQAITPWDEKTLYIFCGDYLERGIENKEMIYEMMRLSTLPNTIMLEGNHERHIANFAFNTNLNHSKRFMKEVVAPIVKDMTKKDVESLQRELRLFYKSLRQCYPFSFHGKK
;
A
#
# COMPACT_ATOMS: atom_id res chain seq x y z
N MET A 1 -0.60 -4.56 6.37
CA MET A 1 0.69 -4.26 5.72
C MET A 1 0.37 -3.67 4.36
N ARG A 2 0.63 -2.39 4.13
CA ARG A 2 0.24 -1.75 2.87
C ARG A 2 1.40 -1.83 1.88
N THR A 3 1.58 -3.01 1.33
CA THR A 3 2.69 -3.30 0.41
C THR A 3 2.17 -3.92 -0.87
N LEU A 4 2.60 -3.35 -2.00
CA LEU A 4 2.38 -3.87 -3.34
C LEU A 4 3.73 -4.33 -3.89
N LEU A 5 3.90 -5.63 -4.09
CA LEU A 5 5.06 -6.20 -4.76
C LEU A 5 4.73 -6.43 -6.24
N LEU A 6 5.40 -5.70 -7.12
CA LEU A 6 5.28 -5.86 -8.56
C LEU A 6 6.28 -6.91 -9.06
N MET A 7 5.81 -7.89 -9.80
CA MET A 7 6.71 -8.73 -10.57
C MET A 7 7.04 -8.01 -11.88
N ARG A 8 8.32 -7.91 -12.25
CA ARG A 8 8.77 -7.24 -13.47
C ARG A 8 9.71 -8.16 -14.24
N GLY A 9 9.37 -8.51 -15.48
CA GLY A 9 10.15 -9.51 -16.21
C GLY A 9 9.44 -9.98 -17.46
N ALA A 10 10.20 -10.36 -18.49
CA ALA A 10 9.65 -10.91 -19.72
C ALA A 10 8.89 -12.23 -19.47
N PRO A 11 8.02 -12.67 -20.39
CA PRO A 11 7.48 -14.03 -20.34
C PRO A 11 8.62 -15.05 -20.23
N ALA A 12 8.40 -16.12 -19.46
CA ALA A 12 9.40 -17.15 -19.16
C ALA A 12 10.65 -16.70 -18.37
N SER A 13 10.69 -15.48 -17.83
CA SER A 13 11.80 -15.00 -16.99
C SER A 13 11.85 -15.58 -15.56
N GLY A 14 10.98 -16.53 -15.20
CA GLY A 14 10.98 -17.15 -13.87
C GLY A 14 10.16 -16.43 -12.78
N LYS A 15 9.41 -15.36 -13.10
CA LYS A 15 8.56 -14.64 -12.12
C LYS A 15 7.65 -15.59 -11.31
N SER A 16 6.86 -16.40 -12.01
CA SER A 16 5.90 -17.30 -11.36
C SER A 16 6.59 -18.44 -10.60
N GLN A 17 7.84 -18.80 -10.94
CA GLN A 17 8.62 -19.74 -10.15
C GLN A 17 9.07 -19.10 -8.84
N TRP A 18 9.60 -17.88 -8.90
CA TRP A 18 10.00 -17.13 -7.71
C TRP A 18 8.83 -16.89 -6.74
N ILE A 19 7.62 -16.63 -7.25
CA ILE A 19 6.40 -16.53 -6.44
C ILE A 19 6.16 -17.83 -5.65
N ARG A 20 6.25 -19.00 -6.32
CA ARG A 20 6.08 -20.31 -5.67
C ARG A 20 7.16 -20.61 -4.65
N ASP A 21 8.42 -20.36 -5.00
CA ASP A 21 9.56 -20.64 -4.13
C ASP A 21 9.50 -19.82 -2.82
N ASN A 22 8.79 -18.67 -2.84
CA ASN A 22 8.58 -17.80 -1.68
C ASN A 22 7.19 -17.96 -1.05
N ASN A 23 6.38 -18.95 -1.46
CA ASN A 23 5.01 -19.21 -0.97
C ASN A 23 4.07 -17.99 -1.10
N LEU A 24 4.15 -17.28 -2.22
CA LEU A 24 3.43 -16.02 -2.45
C LEU A 24 2.15 -16.15 -3.29
N GLU A 25 1.76 -17.36 -3.69
CA GLU A 25 0.66 -17.61 -4.62
C GLU A 25 -0.67 -17.06 -4.09
N ALA A 26 -0.98 -17.28 -2.80
CA ALA A 26 -2.22 -16.79 -2.18
C ALA A 26 -2.34 -15.25 -2.23
N TYR A 27 -1.21 -14.55 -2.24
CA TYR A 27 -1.12 -13.09 -2.27
C TYR A 27 -1.10 -12.52 -3.70
N THR A 28 -1.02 -13.38 -4.71
CA THR A 28 -0.78 -12.99 -6.10
C THR A 28 -2.08 -12.72 -6.88
N LEU A 29 -2.11 -11.61 -7.61
CA LEU A 29 -3.05 -11.33 -8.68
C LEU A 29 -2.28 -11.45 -10.02
N GLU A 30 -2.56 -12.49 -10.81
CA GLU A 30 -1.86 -12.77 -12.07
C GLU A 30 -2.72 -12.35 -13.28
N ALA A 31 -2.21 -11.48 -14.14
CA ALA A 31 -2.99 -10.96 -15.28
C ALA A 31 -3.48 -12.06 -16.24
N ASP A 32 -2.65 -13.08 -16.51
CA ASP A 32 -3.04 -14.21 -17.36
C ASP A 32 -4.13 -15.09 -16.72
N HIS A 33 -4.14 -15.21 -15.38
CA HIS A 33 -5.22 -15.91 -14.67
C HIS A 33 -6.56 -15.19 -14.86
N PHE A 34 -6.59 -13.86 -14.73
CA PHE A 34 -7.82 -13.08 -14.96
C PHE A 34 -8.33 -13.18 -16.41
N ARG A 35 -7.43 -13.23 -17.40
CA ARG A 35 -7.83 -13.51 -18.80
C ARG A 35 -8.47 -14.88 -18.94
N MET A 36 -7.89 -15.90 -18.29
CA MET A 36 -8.40 -17.26 -18.33
C MET A 36 -9.74 -17.47 -17.59
N LEU A 37 -10.07 -16.62 -16.60
CA LEU A 37 -11.39 -16.61 -15.98
C LEU A 37 -12.49 -16.19 -16.96
N LEU A 38 -12.18 -15.28 -17.87
CA LEU A 38 -13.14 -14.77 -18.85
C LEU A 38 -13.20 -15.61 -20.12
N ARG A 39 -12.08 -16.24 -20.51
CA ARG A 39 -12.02 -17.06 -21.72
C ARG A 39 -11.09 -18.26 -21.58
N SER A 40 -11.54 -19.42 -22.06
CA SER A 40 -10.69 -20.60 -22.23
C SER A 40 -9.55 -20.33 -23.24
N PRO A 41 -8.47 -21.13 -23.23
CA PRO A 41 -7.45 -21.07 -24.27
C PRO A 41 -8.06 -21.11 -25.67
N SER A 42 -7.53 -20.29 -26.58
CA SER A 42 -7.99 -20.19 -27.96
C SER A 42 -7.01 -20.92 -28.88
N LEU A 43 -7.51 -21.50 -29.97
CA LEU A 43 -6.69 -22.17 -30.97
C LEU A 43 -6.33 -21.18 -32.09
N GLY A 44 -5.05 -20.95 -32.33
CA GLY A 44 -4.54 -20.15 -33.44
C GLY A 44 -3.67 -20.98 -34.39
N GLU A 45 -3.10 -20.33 -35.41
CA GLU A 45 -2.26 -20.99 -36.43
C GLU A 45 -1.04 -21.72 -35.84
N ASN A 46 -0.53 -21.25 -34.70
CA ASN A 46 0.63 -21.79 -34.01
C ASN A 46 0.27 -22.61 -32.76
N GLY A 47 -0.98 -23.08 -32.67
CA GLY A 47 -1.49 -23.86 -31.55
C GLY A 47 -2.30 -23.05 -30.54
N TRP A 48 -2.48 -23.62 -29.35
CA TRP A 48 -3.26 -23.00 -28.27
C TRP A 48 -2.55 -21.77 -27.69
N TYR A 49 -3.31 -20.76 -27.27
CA TYR A 49 -2.79 -19.55 -26.64
C TYR A 49 -3.81 -18.89 -25.70
N ILE A 50 -3.33 -18.00 -24.81
CA ILE A 50 -4.19 -17.12 -24.01
C ILE A 50 -4.59 -15.90 -24.84
N SER A 51 -5.89 -15.80 -25.16
CA SER A 51 -6.43 -14.68 -25.93
C SER A 51 -6.28 -13.34 -25.21
N GLN A 52 -6.07 -12.29 -26.00
CA GLN A 52 -5.97 -10.90 -25.53
C GLN A 52 -7.24 -10.08 -25.86
N GLU A 53 -8.26 -10.70 -26.46
CA GLU A 53 -9.50 -10.01 -26.85
C GLU A 53 -10.22 -9.41 -25.64
N ASP A 54 -10.29 -10.14 -24.53
CA ASP A 54 -10.94 -9.70 -23.28
C ASP A 54 -9.94 -9.01 -22.33
N ASN A 55 -8.82 -8.49 -22.85
CA ASN A 55 -7.81 -7.87 -22.01
C ASN A 55 -8.35 -6.65 -21.23
N GLY A 56 -9.25 -5.86 -21.81
CA GLY A 56 -9.90 -4.74 -21.11
C GLY A 56 -10.70 -5.22 -19.89
N PRO A 57 -11.75 -6.04 -20.08
CA PRO A 57 -12.54 -6.60 -18.99
C PRO A 57 -11.72 -7.38 -17.95
N ALA A 58 -10.69 -8.13 -18.38
CA ALA A 58 -9.81 -8.85 -17.45
C ALA A 58 -9.01 -7.89 -16.55
N TRP A 59 -8.53 -6.77 -17.09
CA TRP A 59 -7.84 -5.74 -16.32
C TRP A 59 -8.78 -5.00 -15.37
N GLU A 60 -10.01 -4.72 -15.78
CA GLU A 60 -11.02 -4.13 -14.89
C GLU A 60 -11.26 -5.02 -13.66
N LEU A 61 -11.53 -6.32 -13.87
CA LEU A 61 -11.74 -7.27 -12.78
C LEU A 61 -10.51 -7.41 -11.87
N LEU A 62 -9.31 -7.41 -12.46
CA LEU A 62 -8.05 -7.44 -11.70
C LEU A 62 -7.89 -6.18 -10.83
N LEU A 63 -8.22 -5.00 -11.37
CA LEU A 63 -8.13 -3.74 -10.65
C LEU A 63 -9.15 -3.66 -9.51
N ASP A 64 -10.36 -4.17 -9.70
CA ASP A 64 -11.37 -4.26 -8.64
C ASP A 64 -10.89 -5.16 -7.49
N CYS A 65 -10.29 -6.31 -7.82
CA CYS A 65 -9.71 -7.22 -6.82
C CYS A 65 -8.51 -6.57 -6.10
N LEU A 66 -7.65 -5.88 -6.86
CA LEU A 66 -6.51 -5.14 -6.31
C LEU A 66 -6.99 -4.06 -5.34
N GLU A 67 -7.96 -3.23 -5.74
CA GLU A 67 -8.53 -2.20 -4.87
C GLU A 67 -9.16 -2.80 -3.61
N LYS A 68 -9.90 -3.91 -3.73
CA LYS A 68 -10.49 -4.58 -2.57
C LYS A 68 -9.42 -5.05 -1.57
N ARG A 69 -8.37 -5.74 -2.04
CA ARG A 69 -7.24 -6.14 -1.19
C ARG A 69 -6.51 -4.93 -0.61
N MET A 70 -6.34 -3.87 -1.42
CA MET A 70 -5.73 -2.64 -0.97
C MET A 70 -6.50 -1.98 0.17
N SER A 71 -7.83 -1.95 0.07
CA SER A 71 -8.74 -1.40 1.09
C SER A 71 -8.67 -2.12 2.44
N ASN A 72 -8.38 -3.43 2.44
CA ASN A 72 -8.17 -4.22 3.65
C ASN A 72 -6.79 -3.99 4.28
N GLY A 73 -5.84 -3.42 3.53
CA GLY A 73 -4.44 -3.32 3.94
C GLY A 73 -3.67 -4.64 3.78
N ASP A 74 -4.09 -5.48 2.82
CA ASP A 74 -3.47 -6.77 2.52
C ASP A 74 -2.12 -6.60 1.81
N PHE A 75 -1.20 -7.54 2.04
CA PHE A 75 -0.05 -7.66 1.16
C PHE A 75 -0.50 -8.20 -0.20
N VAL A 76 -0.11 -7.52 -1.29
CA VAL A 76 -0.50 -7.91 -2.65
C VAL A 76 0.74 -8.08 -3.51
N VAL A 77 0.84 -9.23 -4.18
CA VAL A 77 1.77 -9.47 -5.28
C VAL A 77 0.99 -9.29 -6.58
N LEU A 78 1.53 -8.51 -7.51
CA LEU A 78 0.92 -8.30 -8.83
C LEU A 78 1.83 -8.87 -9.91
N ASP A 79 1.45 -10.03 -10.45
CA ASP A 79 2.15 -10.66 -11.58
C ASP A 79 1.58 -10.13 -12.90
N ALA A 80 2.14 -9.02 -13.35
CA ALA A 80 1.96 -8.48 -14.68
C ALA A 80 3.33 -8.01 -15.21
N THR A 81 3.50 -7.89 -16.52
CA THR A 81 4.82 -7.64 -17.11
C THR A 81 5.45 -6.28 -16.76
N HIS A 82 4.67 -5.30 -16.27
CA HIS A 82 5.10 -3.96 -15.80
C HIS A 82 6.27 -3.35 -16.57
N THR A 83 6.17 -3.32 -17.90
CA THR A 83 7.28 -2.96 -18.80
C THR A 83 7.51 -1.46 -18.93
N THR A 84 6.62 -0.60 -18.41
CA THR A 84 6.70 0.85 -18.58
C THR A 84 6.37 1.60 -17.29
N SER A 85 6.96 2.78 -17.12
CA SER A 85 6.60 3.72 -16.05
C SER A 85 5.11 4.14 -16.11
N LYS A 86 4.51 4.21 -17.31
CA LYS A 86 3.08 4.52 -17.48
C LYS A 86 2.19 3.47 -16.82
N ALA A 87 2.50 2.18 -17.01
CA ALA A 87 1.76 1.09 -16.41
C ALA A 87 1.79 1.16 -14.86
N VAL A 88 2.97 1.46 -14.29
CA VAL A 88 3.12 1.56 -12.83
C VAL A 88 2.47 2.83 -12.27
N ASN A 89 2.52 3.95 -13.01
CA ASN A 89 1.85 5.19 -12.61
C ASN A 89 0.32 5.08 -12.58
N ALA A 90 -0.28 4.11 -13.29
CA ALA A 90 -1.71 3.86 -13.22
C ALA A 90 -2.17 3.49 -11.80
N TYR A 91 -1.30 2.88 -10.98
CA TYR A 91 -1.63 2.53 -9.59
C TYR A 91 -1.49 3.71 -8.64
N LYS A 92 -0.93 4.85 -9.06
CA LYS A 92 -0.55 5.95 -8.15
C LYS A 92 -1.71 6.49 -7.33
N GLU A 93 -2.91 6.53 -7.90
CA GLU A 93 -4.11 6.96 -7.18
C GLU A 93 -4.44 5.98 -6.06
N LEU A 94 -4.55 4.68 -6.36
CA LEU A 94 -4.79 3.61 -5.38
C LEU A 94 -3.69 3.57 -4.30
N LEU A 95 -2.43 3.70 -4.71
CA LEU A 95 -1.27 3.71 -3.80
C LEU A 95 -1.36 4.85 -2.79
N ASN A 96 -1.73 6.05 -3.23
CA ASN A 96 -1.92 7.19 -2.34
C ASN A 96 -3.15 7.03 -1.46
N LYS A 97 -4.28 6.60 -2.04
CA LYS A 97 -5.55 6.39 -1.36
C LYS A 97 -5.42 5.41 -0.20
N TYR A 98 -4.72 4.30 -0.42
CA TYR A 98 -4.56 3.23 0.57
C TYR A 98 -3.19 3.19 1.24
N LYS A 99 -2.32 4.18 1.03
CA LYS A 99 -0.97 4.32 1.62
C LYS A 99 -0.05 3.10 1.38
N TYR A 100 0.00 2.60 0.15
CA TYR A 100 0.83 1.45 -0.21
C TYR A 100 2.26 1.85 -0.57
N THR A 101 3.22 1.08 -0.05
CA THR A 101 4.62 1.11 -0.48
C THR A 101 4.80 0.10 -1.62
N VAL A 102 5.54 0.51 -2.66
CA VAL A 102 5.77 -0.34 -3.83
C VAL A 102 7.17 -0.91 -3.82
N TYR A 103 7.25 -2.24 -3.89
CA TYR A 103 8.47 -2.97 -4.19
C TYR A 103 8.35 -3.62 -5.56
N TYR A 104 9.46 -3.98 -6.18
CA TYR A 104 9.46 -4.82 -7.36
C TYR A 104 10.59 -5.82 -7.36
N TYR A 105 10.29 -7.02 -7.85
CA TYR A 105 11.27 -8.05 -8.12
C TYR A 105 11.47 -8.18 -9.63
N GLU A 106 12.72 -8.21 -10.06
CA GLU A 106 13.12 -8.30 -11.46
C GLU A 106 14.15 -9.41 -11.64
N PRO A 107 13.76 -10.57 -12.22
CA PRO A 107 14.69 -11.68 -12.46
C PRO A 107 15.79 -11.27 -13.44
N ASP A 108 17.03 -11.65 -13.14
CA ASP A 108 18.18 -11.47 -14.03
C ASP A 108 18.30 -12.64 -15.02
N THR A 109 17.26 -12.83 -15.84
CA THR A 109 17.22 -13.90 -16.86
C THR A 109 17.60 -13.35 -18.24
N SER A 110 18.50 -14.06 -18.93
CA SER A 110 18.91 -13.72 -20.30
C SER A 110 17.76 -13.87 -21.31
N LEU A 111 17.91 -13.27 -22.49
CA LEU A 111 16.89 -13.37 -23.54
C LEU A 111 16.84 -14.81 -24.08
N GLU A 112 18.02 -15.40 -24.28
CA GLU A 112 18.23 -16.76 -24.75
C GLU A 112 17.55 -17.76 -23.80
N GLU A 113 17.73 -17.57 -22.50
CA GLU A 113 17.10 -18.42 -21.49
C GLU A 113 15.57 -18.22 -21.44
N CYS A 114 15.07 -17.00 -21.62
CA CYS A 114 13.62 -16.77 -21.74
C CYS A 114 13.04 -17.51 -22.96
N LEU A 115 13.72 -17.47 -24.11
CA LEU A 115 13.28 -18.16 -25.33
C LEU A 115 13.30 -19.68 -25.15
N ALA A 116 14.40 -20.25 -24.62
CA ALA A 116 14.52 -21.67 -24.35
C ALA A 116 13.46 -22.18 -23.36
N ARG A 117 13.22 -21.43 -22.27
CA ARG A 117 12.15 -21.74 -21.32
C ARG A 117 10.78 -21.63 -21.98
N ASN A 118 10.53 -20.62 -22.82
CA ASN A 118 9.25 -20.45 -23.50
C ASN A 118 8.92 -21.63 -24.43
N ALA A 119 9.90 -22.17 -25.14
CA ALA A 119 9.73 -23.33 -26.02
C ALA A 119 9.26 -24.59 -25.27
N THR A 120 9.58 -24.72 -23.97
CA THR A 120 9.25 -25.87 -23.13
C THR A 120 8.03 -25.63 -22.23
N ARG A 121 7.41 -24.44 -22.26
CA ARG A 121 6.17 -24.17 -21.49
C ARG A 121 5.01 -25.00 -22.03
N THR A 122 3.99 -25.20 -21.18
CA THR A 122 2.68 -25.68 -21.60
C THR A 122 2.18 -24.91 -22.80
N ASP A 123 1.67 -25.61 -23.81
CA ASP A 123 1.39 -25.05 -25.15
C ASP A 123 0.64 -23.72 -25.10
N TYR A 124 -0.49 -23.65 -24.38
CA TYR A 124 -1.30 -22.43 -24.31
C TYR A 124 -0.64 -21.25 -23.54
N LYS A 125 0.39 -21.52 -22.74
CA LYS A 125 1.16 -20.50 -22.02
C LYS A 125 2.37 -19.99 -22.80
N ARG A 126 2.66 -20.56 -23.97
CA ARG A 126 3.72 -20.06 -24.86
C ARG A 126 3.27 -18.73 -25.46
N VAL A 127 4.20 -17.81 -25.59
CA VAL A 127 3.98 -16.53 -26.29
C VAL A 127 4.87 -16.48 -27.54
N PRO A 128 4.47 -15.72 -28.59
CA PRO A 128 5.32 -15.53 -29.76
C PRO A 128 6.68 -14.92 -29.37
N GLU A 129 7.76 -15.38 -30.00
CA GLU A 129 9.12 -14.93 -29.67
C GLU A 129 9.29 -13.41 -29.80
N GLN A 130 8.66 -12.79 -30.81
CA GLN A 130 8.70 -11.33 -30.96
C GLN A 130 8.17 -10.58 -29.72
N VAL A 131 7.24 -11.17 -28.97
CA VAL A 131 6.72 -10.60 -27.72
C VAL A 131 7.80 -10.62 -26.64
N ILE A 132 8.55 -11.72 -26.53
CA ILE A 132 9.67 -11.87 -25.58
C ILE A 132 10.78 -10.87 -25.91
N HIS A 133 11.21 -10.81 -27.18
CA HIS A 133 12.21 -9.84 -27.64
C HIS A 133 11.82 -8.40 -27.29
N ARG A 134 10.58 -8.02 -27.63
CA ARG A 134 10.05 -6.68 -27.35
C ARG A 134 10.04 -6.39 -25.85
N MET A 135 9.51 -7.30 -25.03
CA MET A 135 9.38 -7.08 -23.58
C MET A 135 10.74 -7.06 -22.87
N HIS A 136 11.66 -7.96 -23.24
CA HIS A 136 13.02 -8.00 -22.68
C HIS A 136 13.78 -6.71 -22.97
N LYS A 137 13.73 -6.25 -24.23
CA LYS A 137 14.30 -4.95 -24.64
C LYS A 137 13.69 -3.80 -23.84
N MET A 138 12.37 -3.72 -23.75
CA MET A 138 11.69 -2.65 -23.01
C MET A 138 12.10 -2.62 -21.53
N ILE A 139 12.18 -3.77 -20.86
CA ILE A 139 12.57 -3.84 -19.44
C ILE A 139 13.98 -3.31 -19.24
N LYS A 140 14.94 -3.72 -20.09
CA LYS A 140 16.33 -3.24 -20.03
C LYS A 140 16.46 -1.74 -20.30
N THR A 141 15.63 -1.18 -21.18
CA THR A 141 15.71 0.24 -21.57
C THR A 141 14.86 1.17 -20.72
N THR A 142 13.99 0.64 -19.84
CA THR A 142 13.09 1.46 -19.04
C THR A 142 13.45 1.42 -17.57
N THR A 143 13.29 2.56 -16.90
CA THR A 143 13.36 2.65 -15.45
C THR A 143 11.95 2.76 -14.87
N LEU A 144 11.73 2.19 -13.69
CA LEU A 144 10.51 2.41 -12.93
C LEU A 144 10.56 3.77 -12.19
N PRO A 145 9.39 4.30 -11.77
CA PRO A 145 9.34 5.51 -10.95
C PRO A 145 10.13 5.36 -9.63
N LYS A 146 10.70 6.48 -9.13
CA LYS A 146 11.53 6.51 -7.90
C LYS A 146 10.83 5.99 -6.63
N PHE A 147 9.49 5.94 -6.62
CA PHE A 147 8.74 5.39 -5.48
C PHE A 147 8.73 3.85 -5.44
N CYS A 148 9.17 3.19 -6.52
CA CYS A 148 9.32 1.74 -6.58
C CYS A 148 10.71 1.34 -6.09
N ARG A 149 10.78 0.45 -5.09
CA ARG A 149 12.05 -0.04 -4.54
C ARG A 149 12.35 -1.44 -5.09
N LYS A 150 13.53 -1.63 -5.68
CA LYS A 150 13.96 -2.97 -6.13
C LYS A 150 14.25 -3.83 -4.90
N ILE A 151 13.87 -5.09 -4.97
CA ILE A 151 14.28 -6.13 -4.03
C ILE A 151 14.97 -7.26 -4.79
N ASN A 152 15.90 -7.94 -4.12
CA ASN A 152 16.53 -9.17 -4.60
C ASN A 152 16.05 -10.39 -3.81
N SER A 153 15.69 -10.21 -2.53
CA SER A 153 14.99 -11.21 -1.70
C SER A 153 13.65 -10.68 -1.16
N ILE A 154 12.71 -11.57 -0.90
CA ILE A 154 11.47 -11.24 -0.19
C ILE A 154 11.74 -10.70 1.22
N ASP A 155 12.85 -11.09 1.84
CA ASP A 155 13.27 -10.65 3.19
C ASP A 155 13.55 -9.14 3.26
N GLU A 156 13.80 -8.48 2.12
CA GLU A 156 13.98 -7.03 2.05
C GLU A 156 12.66 -6.26 2.22
N ILE A 157 11.52 -6.93 1.95
CA ILE A 157 10.22 -6.39 2.34
C ILE A 157 10.07 -6.64 3.83
N ASN A 158 10.27 -5.58 4.62
CA ASN A 158 10.10 -5.61 6.08
C ASN A 158 8.71 -6.13 6.48
N ASN A 159 8.58 -7.44 6.63
CA ASN A 159 7.41 -8.13 7.13
C ASN A 159 7.46 -8.07 8.66
N TYR A 160 6.48 -7.40 9.26
CA TYR A 160 6.14 -7.58 10.68
C TYR A 160 7.33 -7.58 11.66
N PHE A 161 8.38 -6.79 11.44
CA PHE A 161 9.47 -6.76 12.41
C PHE A 161 8.91 -6.25 13.74
N THR A 162 8.74 -7.17 14.69
CA THR A 162 8.53 -6.87 16.10
C THR A 162 9.75 -6.09 16.54
N VAL A 163 9.64 -4.77 16.58
CA VAL A 163 10.77 -3.92 16.96
C VAL A 163 11.07 -4.19 18.43
N ASN A 164 12.30 -4.59 18.75
CA ASN A 164 12.73 -4.67 20.14
C ASN A 164 13.05 -3.26 20.66
N LEU A 165 12.24 -2.80 21.61
CA LEU A 165 12.32 -1.47 22.21
C LEU A 165 13.10 -1.43 23.52
N THR A 166 13.50 -2.59 24.05
CA THR A 166 14.06 -2.74 25.41
C THR A 166 15.24 -1.81 25.70
N ASN A 167 16.10 -1.56 24.72
CA ASN A 167 17.26 -0.69 24.87
C ASN A 167 17.07 0.69 24.21
N ARG A 168 15.85 1.01 23.77
CA ARG A 168 15.51 2.26 23.07
C ARG A 168 14.72 3.24 23.93
N TYR A 169 13.90 2.71 24.84
CA TYR A 169 13.05 3.50 25.72
C TYR A 169 13.04 2.88 27.11
N GLU A 170 12.88 3.70 28.15
CA GLU A 170 12.72 3.23 29.53
C GLU A 170 11.29 2.75 29.80
N ARG A 171 10.32 3.22 29.01
CA ARG A 171 8.90 2.89 29.15
C ARG A 171 8.18 2.96 27.80
N VAL A 172 7.14 2.14 27.66
CA VAL A 172 6.18 2.23 26.54
C VAL A 172 4.79 2.52 27.12
N ARG A 173 4.11 3.54 26.63
CA ARG A 173 2.72 3.87 26.98
C ARG A 173 1.83 3.66 25.77
N ILE A 174 0.84 2.81 25.92
CA ILE A 174 -0.18 2.53 24.91
C ILE A 174 -1.44 3.31 25.29
N ILE A 175 -1.92 4.15 24.38
CA ILE A 175 -3.06 5.05 24.58
C ILE A 175 -4.14 4.58 23.61
N GLY A 176 -5.26 4.13 24.17
CA GLY A 176 -6.44 3.69 23.42
C GLY A 176 -7.21 4.86 22.80
N ASP A 177 -8.49 4.63 22.50
CA ASP A 177 -9.41 5.61 21.92
C ASP A 177 -9.44 6.91 22.75
N ILE A 178 -9.37 8.05 22.06
CA ILE A 178 -9.36 9.37 22.70
C ILE A 178 -10.64 10.13 22.40
N HIS A 179 -11.17 9.98 21.18
CA HIS A 179 -12.47 10.54 20.77
C HIS A 179 -12.65 12.02 21.13
N GLY A 180 -11.67 12.88 20.86
CA GLY A 180 -11.77 14.32 21.10
C GLY A 180 -11.78 14.73 22.58
N CYS A 181 -11.33 13.88 23.50
CA CYS A 181 -11.10 14.22 24.91
C CYS A 181 -9.69 14.80 25.13
N TYR A 182 -9.44 16.00 24.59
CA TYR A 182 -8.14 16.68 24.63
C TYR A 182 -7.64 16.93 26.05
N THR A 183 -8.48 17.45 26.94
CA THR A 183 -8.07 17.74 28.31
C THR A 183 -7.62 16.48 29.06
N ALA A 184 -8.35 15.38 28.88
CA ALA A 184 -8.00 14.09 29.49
C ALA A 184 -6.69 13.53 28.94
N LEU A 185 -6.48 13.62 27.62
CA LEU A 185 -5.22 13.23 27.00
C LEU A 185 -4.04 14.02 27.58
N GLN A 186 -4.15 15.34 27.66
CA GLN A 186 -3.07 16.20 28.17
C GLN A 186 -2.69 15.82 29.61
N GLN A 187 -3.67 15.57 30.48
CA GLN A 187 -3.42 15.08 31.83
C GLN A 187 -2.68 13.72 31.84
N ALA A 188 -2.98 12.84 30.89
CA ALA A 188 -2.35 11.53 30.82
C ALA A 188 -0.89 11.60 30.33
N ILE A 189 -0.57 12.49 29.39
CA ILE A 189 0.74 12.55 28.73
C ILE A 189 1.69 13.60 29.31
N THR A 190 1.21 14.49 30.18
CA THR A 190 2.00 15.56 30.80
C THR A 190 2.54 15.15 32.19
N PRO A 191 3.80 15.45 32.53
CA PRO A 191 4.84 15.98 31.63
C PRO A 191 5.24 14.96 30.56
N TRP A 192 5.56 15.46 29.36
CA TRP A 192 6.08 14.63 28.27
C TRP A 192 7.47 14.13 28.62
N ASP A 193 7.72 12.83 28.40
CA ASP A 193 8.99 12.19 28.72
C ASP A 193 9.62 11.60 27.44
N GLU A 194 10.76 12.15 27.03
CA GLU A 194 11.49 11.74 25.82
C GLU A 194 11.99 10.29 25.89
N LYS A 195 12.15 9.74 27.09
CA LYS A 195 12.56 8.35 27.30
C LYS A 195 11.39 7.35 27.26
N THR A 196 10.16 7.85 27.14
CA THR A 196 8.96 7.04 26.98
C THR A 196 8.52 7.03 25.52
N LEU A 197 8.26 5.84 24.96
CA LEU A 197 7.56 5.72 23.68
C LEU A 197 6.05 5.82 23.91
N TYR A 198 5.37 6.69 23.18
CA TYR A 198 3.92 6.83 23.21
C TYR A 198 3.32 6.21 21.94
N ILE A 199 2.47 5.21 22.11
CA ILE A 199 1.77 4.51 21.03
C ILE A 199 0.28 4.84 21.13
N PHE A 200 -0.25 5.53 20.13
CA PHE A 200 -1.64 5.90 20.01
C PHE A 200 -2.38 4.91 19.12
N CYS A 201 -3.45 4.30 19.61
CA CYS A 201 -4.11 3.15 18.97
C CYS A 201 -5.10 3.51 17.85
N GLY A 202 -5.40 4.79 17.65
CA GLY A 202 -6.41 5.27 16.70
C GLY A 202 -7.59 5.93 17.42
N ASP A 203 -8.61 6.27 16.64
CA ASP A 203 -9.88 6.82 17.11
C ASP A 203 -9.67 8.07 17.99
N TYR A 204 -8.91 9.01 17.43
CA TYR A 204 -8.50 10.24 18.10
C TYR A 204 -9.62 11.26 18.16
N LEU A 205 -10.48 11.26 17.15
CA LEU A 205 -11.51 12.28 16.90
C LEU A 205 -12.91 11.67 16.98
N GLU A 206 -13.90 12.55 16.81
CA GLU A 206 -15.34 12.27 16.81
C GLU A 206 -15.83 11.82 18.20
N ARG A 207 -17.11 12.04 18.52
CA ARG A 207 -17.78 11.77 19.82
C ARG A 207 -17.49 12.74 20.97
N GLY A 208 -16.28 13.24 21.14
CA GLY A 208 -15.95 14.28 22.14
C GLY A 208 -16.16 15.70 21.63
N ILE A 209 -15.88 16.67 22.49
CA ILE A 209 -16.17 18.10 22.24
C ILE A 209 -14.93 18.93 21.87
N GLU A 210 -13.72 18.41 22.09
CA GLU A 210 -12.45 19.14 21.90
C GLU A 210 -11.73 18.67 20.62
N ASN A 211 -12.48 18.36 19.56
CA ASN A 211 -11.93 17.80 18.31
C ASN A 211 -10.96 18.76 17.60
N LYS A 212 -11.17 20.07 17.74
CA LYS A 212 -10.32 21.08 17.10
C LYS A 212 -8.93 21.09 17.74
N GLU A 213 -8.88 21.10 19.06
CA GLU A 213 -7.64 21.05 19.84
C GLU A 213 -6.95 19.70 19.62
N MET A 214 -7.74 18.60 19.64
CA MET A 214 -7.25 17.25 19.42
C MET A 214 -6.53 17.07 18.09
N ILE A 215 -7.09 17.54 16.97
CA ILE A 215 -6.47 17.31 15.66
C ILE A 215 -5.11 17.99 15.54
N TYR A 216 -4.98 19.23 16.03
CA TYR A 216 -3.71 19.94 16.01
C TYR A 216 -2.68 19.29 16.92
N GLU A 217 -3.12 18.80 18.08
CA GLU A 217 -2.23 18.07 18.98
C GLU A 217 -1.77 16.74 18.39
N MET A 218 -2.66 15.97 17.75
CA MET A 218 -2.28 14.74 17.07
C MET A 218 -1.30 15.02 15.93
N MET A 219 -1.54 16.06 15.13
CA MET A 219 -0.62 16.49 14.09
C MET A 219 0.76 16.83 14.67
N ARG A 220 0.82 17.62 15.75
CA ARG A 220 2.06 17.97 16.45
C ARG A 220 2.78 16.73 16.99
N LEU A 221 2.09 15.90 17.77
CA LEU A 221 2.65 14.70 18.38
C LEU A 221 3.17 13.70 17.33
N SER A 222 2.55 13.65 16.14
CA SER A 222 3.00 12.79 15.04
C SER A 222 4.40 13.15 14.49
N THR A 223 4.89 14.36 14.78
CA THR A 223 6.22 14.83 14.38
C THR A 223 7.31 14.47 15.38
N LEU A 224 6.95 14.02 16.59
CA LEU A 224 7.91 13.71 17.65
C LEU A 224 8.55 12.33 17.43
N PRO A 225 9.85 12.17 17.76
CA PRO A 225 10.59 10.92 17.48
C PRO A 225 10.16 9.76 18.38
N ASN A 226 9.57 10.02 19.54
CA ASN A 226 9.08 9.03 20.50
C ASN A 226 7.57 8.81 20.44
N THR A 227 6.96 9.07 19.27
CA THR A 227 5.53 8.87 19.03
C THR A 227 5.28 7.89 17.89
N ILE A 228 4.37 6.95 18.12
CA ILE A 228 3.79 6.07 17.10
C ILE A 228 2.30 6.30 17.07
N MET A 229 1.75 6.56 15.89
CA MET A 229 0.32 6.74 15.70
C MET A 229 -0.24 5.67 14.80
N LEU A 230 -1.26 4.97 15.29
CA LEU A 230 -2.01 4.00 14.53
C LEU A 230 -3.22 4.63 13.85
N GLU A 231 -3.76 3.97 12.84
CA GLU A 231 -4.96 4.39 12.13
C GLU A 231 -6.17 3.64 12.69
N GLY A 232 -7.09 4.37 13.33
CA GLY A 232 -8.40 3.88 13.71
C GLY A 232 -9.41 3.99 12.56
N ASN A 233 -10.66 3.65 12.82
CA ASN A 233 -11.70 3.73 11.80
C ASN A 233 -12.15 5.18 11.55
N HIS A 234 -12.08 6.04 12.57
CA HIS A 234 -12.46 7.44 12.46
C HIS A 234 -11.42 8.24 11.66
N GLU A 235 -10.12 7.94 11.77
CA GLU A 235 -9.07 8.61 11.00
C GLU A 235 -9.22 8.44 9.49
N ARG A 236 -9.89 7.37 9.03
CA ARG A 236 -10.19 7.16 7.60
C ARG A 236 -11.02 8.31 7.01
N HIS A 237 -11.85 8.97 7.81
CA HIS A 237 -12.65 10.11 7.36
C HIS A 237 -11.84 11.38 7.19
N ILE A 238 -10.67 11.50 7.84
CA ILE A 238 -9.71 12.59 7.59
C ILE A 238 -9.30 12.60 6.12
N ALA A 239 -9.11 11.42 5.52
CA ALA A 239 -8.72 11.29 4.12
C ALA A 239 -9.74 11.95 3.17
N ASN A 240 -11.04 11.84 3.44
CA ASN A 240 -12.08 12.44 2.61
C ASN A 240 -11.95 13.95 2.54
N PHE A 241 -11.79 14.58 3.69
CA PHE A 241 -11.58 16.03 3.75
C PHE A 241 -10.20 16.42 3.20
N ALA A 242 -9.14 15.69 3.55
CA ALA A 242 -7.77 16.04 3.19
C ALA A 242 -7.44 15.83 1.70
N PHE A 243 -8.05 14.84 1.04
CA PHE A 243 -7.81 14.52 -0.37
C PHE A 243 -8.99 14.90 -1.30
N ASN A 244 -10.05 15.51 -0.76
CA ASN A 244 -11.30 15.77 -1.48
C ASN A 244 -11.91 14.51 -2.11
N THR A 245 -11.98 13.41 -1.34
CA THR A 245 -12.56 12.13 -1.78
C THR A 245 -13.90 11.86 -1.09
N ASN A 246 -14.73 11.01 -1.70
CA ASN A 246 -16.05 10.61 -1.17
C ASN A 246 -16.09 9.16 -0.66
N LEU A 247 -14.98 8.65 -0.14
CA LEU A 247 -14.80 7.23 0.19
C LEU A 247 -15.22 6.96 1.64
N ASN A 248 -16.23 6.12 1.89
CA ASN A 248 -16.74 5.87 3.25
C ASN A 248 -17.11 7.19 3.98
N HIS A 249 -17.98 7.98 3.35
CA HIS A 249 -18.37 9.31 3.84
C HIS A 249 -19.17 9.23 5.16
N SER A 250 -18.60 9.73 6.27
CA SER A 250 -19.31 9.93 7.53
C SER A 250 -19.90 11.34 7.60
N LYS A 251 -21.24 11.44 7.52
CA LYS A 251 -21.96 12.73 7.73
C LYS A 251 -21.67 13.30 9.11
N ARG A 252 -21.51 12.43 10.12
CA ARG A 252 -21.20 12.81 11.49
C ARG A 252 -19.83 13.47 11.58
N PHE A 253 -18.81 12.83 11.02
CA PHE A 253 -17.43 13.34 11.04
C PHE A 253 -17.35 14.73 10.39
N MET A 254 -18.01 14.90 9.24
CA MET A 254 -18.02 16.19 8.56
C MET A 254 -18.69 17.29 9.40
N LYS A 255 -19.75 16.96 10.14
CA LYS A 255 -20.49 17.91 10.97
C LYS A 255 -19.81 18.21 12.31
N GLU A 256 -19.29 17.21 13.00
CA GLU A 256 -18.77 17.32 14.36
C GLU A 256 -17.28 17.63 14.41
N VAL A 257 -16.52 17.29 13.38
CA VAL A 257 -15.07 17.48 13.31
C VAL A 257 -14.71 18.55 12.28
N VAL A 258 -15.03 18.31 11.00
CA VAL A 258 -14.54 19.17 9.91
C VAL A 258 -15.16 20.56 9.94
N ALA A 259 -16.50 20.66 9.98
CA ALA A 259 -17.21 21.94 9.91
C ALA A 259 -16.80 22.93 11.03
N PRO A 260 -16.67 22.51 12.30
CA PRO A 260 -16.18 23.40 13.37
C PRO A 260 -14.73 23.86 13.18
N ILE A 261 -13.85 23.00 12.65
CA ILE A 261 -12.44 23.35 12.42
C ILE A 261 -12.32 24.44 11.35
N VAL A 262 -13.07 24.31 10.24
CA VAL A 262 -12.93 25.18 9.06
C VAL A 262 -13.85 26.40 9.05
N LYS A 263 -14.77 26.51 10.02
CA LYS A 263 -15.84 27.52 10.04
C LYS A 263 -15.34 28.94 9.78
N ASP A 264 -14.21 29.31 10.38
CA ASP A 264 -13.64 30.66 10.35
C ASP A 264 -12.36 30.74 9.48
N MET A 265 -12.10 29.74 8.65
CA MET A 265 -10.91 29.67 7.79
C MET A 265 -11.17 30.27 6.41
N THR A 266 -10.16 30.97 5.86
CA THR A 266 -10.21 31.33 4.45
C THR A 266 -10.01 30.08 3.57
N LYS A 267 -10.35 30.17 2.28
CA LYS A 267 -10.05 29.09 1.33
C LYS A 267 -8.57 28.68 1.35
N LYS A 268 -7.66 29.64 1.48
CA LYS A 268 -6.21 29.39 1.52
C LYS A 268 -5.80 28.63 2.77
N ASP A 269 -6.41 28.94 3.92
CA ASP A 269 -6.14 28.26 5.19
C ASP A 269 -6.64 26.81 5.14
N VAL A 270 -7.83 26.59 4.57
CA VAL A 270 -8.37 25.24 4.34
C VAL A 270 -7.43 24.42 3.46
N GLU A 271 -6.94 24.98 2.35
CA GLU A 271 -5.99 24.30 1.47
C GLU A 271 -4.66 23.97 2.18
N SER A 272 -4.21 24.83 3.10
CA SER A 272 -3.03 24.58 3.94
C SER A 272 -3.28 23.44 4.91
N LEU A 273 -4.39 23.49 5.67
CA LEU A 273 -4.79 22.43 6.59
C LEU A 273 -4.90 21.09 5.89
N GLN A 274 -5.51 21.05 4.69
CA GLN A 274 -5.59 19.82 3.90
C GLN A 274 -4.19 19.27 3.55
N ARG A 275 -3.19 20.13 3.24
CA ARG A 275 -1.81 19.67 2.99
C ARG A 275 -1.21 19.00 4.23
N GLU A 276 -1.36 19.62 5.39
CA GLU A 276 -0.83 19.10 6.64
C GLU A 276 -1.55 17.82 7.07
N LEU A 277 -2.88 17.76 6.95
CA LEU A 277 -3.66 16.55 7.20
C LEU A 277 -3.28 15.40 6.27
N ARG A 278 -2.89 15.68 5.01
CA ARG A 278 -2.36 14.64 4.11
C ARG A 278 -1.03 14.08 4.61
N LEU A 279 -0.16 14.91 5.20
CA LEU A 279 1.10 14.46 5.79
C LEU A 279 0.85 13.64 7.06
N PHE A 280 0.01 14.16 7.96
CA PHE A 280 -0.42 13.47 9.18
C PHE A 280 -1.08 12.12 8.86
N TYR A 281 -2.08 12.10 7.99
CA TYR A 281 -2.75 10.87 7.61
C TYR A 281 -1.77 9.86 7.03
N LYS A 282 -0.79 10.30 6.21
CA LYS A 282 0.25 9.42 5.66
C LYS A 282 1.22 8.86 6.71
N SER A 283 1.39 9.51 7.87
CA SER A 283 2.26 9.02 8.94
C SER A 283 1.60 7.92 9.80
N LEU A 284 0.26 7.86 9.80
CA LEU A 284 -0.50 6.85 10.56
C LEU A 284 -0.20 5.43 10.05
N ARG A 285 0.09 4.53 11.00
CA ARG A 285 0.43 3.12 10.75
C ARG A 285 -0.79 2.24 10.95
N GLN A 286 -0.91 1.15 10.21
CA GLN A 286 -2.00 0.19 10.44
C GLN A 286 -1.79 -0.62 11.73
N CYS A 287 -0.53 -0.92 12.04
CA CYS A 287 -0.13 -1.65 13.25
C CYS A 287 1.31 -1.31 13.59
N TYR A 288 1.72 -1.63 14.81
CA TYR A 288 3.09 -1.50 15.26
C TYR A 288 3.46 -2.65 16.21
N PRO A 289 3.86 -3.82 15.66
CA PRO A 289 4.31 -4.93 16.50
C PRO A 289 5.65 -4.55 17.16
N PHE A 290 5.76 -4.76 18.47
CA PHE A 290 6.98 -4.47 19.22
C PHE A 290 7.21 -5.48 20.34
N SER A 291 8.43 -5.56 20.83
CA SER A 291 8.75 -6.28 22.05
C SER A 291 9.44 -5.38 23.06
N PHE A 292 9.16 -5.58 24.33
CA PHE A 292 9.69 -4.78 25.42
C PHE A 292 9.94 -5.67 26.64
N HIS A 293 11.19 -5.75 27.08
CA HIS A 293 11.66 -6.66 28.13
C HIS A 293 11.21 -8.12 27.91
N GLY A 294 11.33 -8.61 26.67
CA GLY A 294 10.98 -9.99 26.30
C GLY A 294 9.48 -10.28 26.13
N LYS A 295 8.60 -9.31 26.39
CA LYS A 295 7.16 -9.40 26.07
C LYS A 295 6.92 -8.93 24.64
N LYS A 296 6.08 -9.64 23.89
CA LYS A 296 5.66 -9.30 22.52
C LYS A 296 4.26 -8.72 22.52
#